data_AF-X0WF25-F1
#
_entry.id   AF-X0WF25-F1
#
_cell.length_a   1.000
_cell.length_b   1.000
_cell.length_c   1.000
_cell.angle_alpha   90.00
_cell.angle_beta   90.00
_cell.angle_gamma   90.00
#
_symmetry.space_group_name_H-M   'P 1'
#
loop_
_entity.id
_entity.type
_entity.pdbx_description
1 polymer ?
#
loop_
_entity_poly.entity_id
_entity_poly.type
_entity_poly.pdbx_seq_one_letter_code
_entity_poly.pdbx_strand_id
1 'polypeptide(L)'
;LSFFAYSIGEISQPLGENHYQTLQEFKKLGLPVNPNIKKAKDIDQAIEICLGWSDEKDSLAYHIDGMVIKLNRFDQRDVLGATARAPRWCISYKFPAEQVETIVESIDVQVGKSGILTPVANLTTVQLAGTTVKRASLHNFDELNRLDVRCGDTVIIEKAGEIIPQVVKVKKDLRPADAKPFKIPTKCPNCGGDVKKDEDGVYIRCVNPNCLGQLKERLKYFAGRGQMDIEHLGDALIEQLVEAGLVKNFADVYKLS
;
A
#
# COMPACT_ATOMS: atom_id res chain seq x y z
N LEU A 1 20.16 10.01 11.01
CA LEU A 1 19.34 8.82 11.37
C LEU A 1 19.15 8.85 12.89
N SER A 2 17.92 8.72 13.38
CA SER A 2 17.57 8.76 14.81
C SER A 2 16.72 7.55 15.18
N PHE A 3 16.60 7.25 16.48
CA PHE A 3 15.96 6.03 16.98
C PHE A 3 15.11 6.31 18.23
N PHE A 4 14.02 5.55 18.40
CA PHE A 4 13.26 5.47 19.64
C PHE A 4 13.00 4.01 20.03
N ALA A 5 13.40 3.64 21.24
CA ALA A 5 13.11 2.34 21.84
C ALA A 5 11.64 2.27 22.29
N TYR A 6 10.95 1.17 21.97
CA TYR A 6 9.52 1.02 22.22
C TYR A 6 9.09 -0.35 22.75
N SER A 7 9.99 -1.33 22.86
CA SER A 7 9.70 -2.66 23.40
C SER A 7 10.98 -3.41 23.79
N ILE A 8 10.80 -4.44 24.60
CA ILE A 8 11.82 -5.45 24.91
C ILE A 8 11.70 -6.62 23.93
N GLY A 9 12.82 -7.26 23.63
CA GLY A 9 12.90 -8.57 23.00
C GLY A 9 13.25 -9.62 24.04
N GLU A 10 14.35 -10.36 23.80
CA GLU A 10 14.91 -11.28 24.79
C GLU A 10 15.51 -10.53 25.98
N ILE A 11 15.18 -10.96 27.20
CA ILE A 11 15.66 -10.38 28.46
C ILE A 11 15.98 -11.49 29.45
N SER A 12 17.07 -11.33 30.21
CA SER A 12 17.42 -12.25 31.30
C SER A 12 16.67 -11.95 32.60
N GLN A 13 16.26 -10.70 32.80
CA GLN A 13 15.50 -10.24 33.96
C GLN A 13 14.51 -9.13 33.56
N PRO A 14 13.34 -9.04 34.21
CA PRO A 14 12.39 -7.96 33.98
C PRO A 14 13.01 -6.58 34.25
N LEU A 15 12.93 -5.68 33.28
CA LEU A 15 13.34 -4.27 33.41
C LEU A 15 12.24 -3.39 34.03
N GLY A 16 11.10 -3.95 34.44
CA GLY A 16 10.00 -3.20 35.03
C GLY A 16 8.77 -4.09 35.20
N GLU A 17 7.85 -3.69 36.06
CA GLU A 17 6.64 -4.48 36.36
C GLU A 17 5.57 -4.31 35.27
N ASN A 18 5.66 -3.24 34.49
CA ASN A 18 4.77 -2.93 33.37
C ASN A 18 5.52 -2.18 32.27
N HIS A 19 4.88 -2.09 31.11
CA HIS A 19 5.51 -1.54 29.91
C HIS A 19 5.99 -0.09 30.09
N TYR A 20 5.19 0.76 30.73
CA TYR A 20 5.57 2.15 30.95
C TYR A 20 6.80 2.28 31.84
N GLN A 21 6.90 1.49 32.92
CA GLN A 21 8.10 1.45 33.77
C GLN A 21 9.32 0.96 32.98
N THR A 22 9.17 -0.07 32.15
CA THR A 22 10.26 -0.54 31.27
C THR A 22 10.79 0.59 30.35
N LEU A 23 9.90 1.43 29.81
CA LEU A 23 10.31 2.57 28.99
C LEU A 23 10.99 3.67 29.83
N GLN A 24 10.68 3.80 31.13
CA GLN A 24 11.46 4.70 32.01
C GLN A 24 12.83 4.13 32.32
N GLU A 25 12.96 2.81 32.54
CA GLU A 25 14.28 2.18 32.71
C GLU A 25 15.14 2.31 31.44
N PHE A 26 14.55 2.20 30.24
CA PHE A 26 15.25 2.51 28.99
C PHE A 26 15.87 3.90 29.02
N LYS A 27 15.14 4.93 29.48
CA LYS A 27 15.69 6.29 29.61
C LYS A 27 16.86 6.35 30.59
N LYS A 28 16.75 5.67 31.74
CA LYS A 28 17.84 5.60 32.74
C LYS A 28 19.09 4.91 32.20
N LEU A 29 18.91 3.93 31.33
CA LEU A 29 19.99 3.23 30.62
C LEU A 29 20.56 4.04 29.44
N GLY A 30 20.05 5.24 29.16
CA GLY A 30 20.52 6.10 28.07
C GLY A 30 19.92 5.74 26.70
N LEU A 31 18.95 4.84 26.62
CA LEU A 31 18.24 4.55 25.39
C LEU A 31 17.25 5.69 25.07
N PRO A 32 17.21 6.19 23.82
CA PRO A 32 16.28 7.23 23.44
C PRO A 32 14.86 6.67 23.42
N VAL A 33 13.96 7.32 24.15
CA VAL A 33 12.55 6.94 24.26
C VAL A 33 11.72 8.15 23.86
N ASN A 34 10.65 7.92 23.10
CA ASN A 34 9.83 9.01 22.60
C ASN A 34 9.28 9.86 23.76
N PRO A 35 9.49 11.19 23.78
CA PRO A 35 9.05 12.05 24.89
C PRO A 35 7.53 12.13 25.03
N ASN A 36 6.79 11.79 23.98
CA ASN A 36 5.34 11.98 23.88
C ASN A 36 4.51 10.78 24.39
N ILE A 37 5.15 9.78 25.01
CA ILE A 37 4.44 8.62 25.57
C ILE A 37 3.57 9.05 26.75
N LYS A 38 2.28 8.73 26.67
CA LYS A 38 1.29 8.98 27.74
C LYS A 38 0.67 7.67 28.21
N LYS A 39 0.35 7.59 29.50
CA LYS A 39 -0.52 6.55 30.06
C LYS A 39 -1.97 7.00 29.91
N ALA A 40 -2.83 6.08 29.50
CA ALA A 40 -4.28 6.25 29.56
C ALA A 40 -4.85 5.33 30.66
N LYS A 41 -5.82 5.83 31.42
CA LYS A 41 -6.51 5.09 32.49
C LYS A 41 -7.57 4.13 31.94
N ASP A 42 -8.14 4.47 30.78
CA ASP A 42 -9.20 3.74 30.09
C ASP A 42 -9.12 3.97 28.57
N ILE A 43 -10.03 3.36 27.82
CA ILE A 43 -10.07 3.47 26.37
C ILE A 43 -10.47 4.87 25.89
N ASP A 44 -11.36 5.55 26.60
CA ASP A 44 -11.83 6.89 26.23
C ASP A 44 -10.68 7.90 26.28
N GLN A 45 -9.87 7.86 27.35
CA GLN A 45 -8.67 8.67 27.45
C GLN A 45 -7.63 8.30 26.39
N ALA A 46 -7.51 7.01 26.03
CA ALA A 46 -6.60 6.59 24.97
C ALA A 46 -7.02 7.17 23.61
N ILE A 47 -8.32 7.16 23.31
CA ILE A 47 -8.88 7.75 22.09
C ILE A 47 -8.68 9.26 22.08
N GLU A 48 -8.95 9.96 23.18
CA GLU A 48 -8.73 11.40 23.32
C GLU A 48 -7.27 11.79 23.01
N ILE A 49 -6.30 11.03 23.58
CA ILE A 49 -4.88 11.23 23.29
C ILE A 49 -4.58 11.02 21.80
N CYS A 50 -5.16 10.00 21.18
CA CYS A 50 -4.94 9.73 19.75
C CYS A 50 -5.50 10.84 18.87
N LEU A 51 -6.70 11.35 19.17
CA LEU A 51 -7.32 12.44 18.42
C LEU A 51 -6.49 13.73 18.53
N GLY A 52 -6.01 14.09 19.73
CA GLY A 52 -5.17 15.27 19.90
C GLY A 52 -3.88 15.22 19.08
N TRP A 53 -3.28 14.04 18.90
CA TRP A 53 -2.10 13.88 18.05
C TRP A 53 -2.38 13.97 16.56
N SER A 54 -3.62 13.74 16.11
CA SER A 54 -3.98 13.88 14.70
C SER A 54 -3.79 15.33 14.22
N ASP A 55 -4.08 16.30 15.09
CA ASP A 55 -3.96 17.73 14.79
C ASP A 55 -2.52 18.24 15.00
N GLU A 56 -1.81 17.69 15.98
CA GLU A 56 -0.45 18.11 16.33
C GLU A 56 0.66 17.41 15.53
N LYS A 57 0.35 16.36 14.75
CA LYS A 57 1.36 15.52 14.07
C LYS A 57 2.37 16.32 13.24
N ASP A 58 1.94 17.40 12.60
CA ASP A 58 2.78 18.22 11.71
C ASP A 58 3.72 19.17 12.48
N SER A 59 3.56 19.28 13.80
CA SER A 59 4.49 20.01 14.69
C SER A 59 5.75 19.20 15.04
N LEU A 60 5.73 17.88 14.81
CA LEU A 60 6.85 17.01 15.11
C LEU A 60 7.95 17.16 14.06
N ALA A 61 9.21 17.05 14.51
CA ALA A 61 10.38 17.03 13.62
C ALA A 61 10.51 15.72 12.79
N TYR A 62 9.50 14.86 12.82
CA TYR A 62 9.45 13.57 12.15
C TYR A 62 8.00 13.22 11.80
N HIS A 63 7.82 12.44 10.74
CA HIS A 63 6.50 11.97 10.34
C HIS A 63 6.00 10.85 11.24
N ILE A 64 4.71 10.87 11.52
CA ILE A 64 3.97 9.78 12.16
C ILE A 64 2.69 9.53 11.38
N ASP A 65 2.22 8.30 11.42
CA ASP A 65 1.04 7.83 10.69
C ASP A 65 -0.13 7.46 11.60
N GLY A 66 0.07 7.63 12.91
CA GLY A 66 -0.85 7.21 13.93
C GLY A 66 -0.17 7.07 15.28
N MET A 67 -0.90 6.44 16.20
CA MET A 67 -0.47 6.13 17.56
C MET A 67 -0.50 4.62 17.78
N VAL A 68 0.29 4.13 18.73
CA VAL A 68 0.27 2.71 19.10
C VAL A 68 -0.30 2.57 20.51
N ILE A 69 -1.46 1.93 20.62
CA ILE A 69 -2.12 1.64 21.89
C ILE A 69 -1.66 0.26 22.36
N LYS A 70 -1.13 0.18 23.57
CA LYS A 70 -0.62 -1.06 24.18
C LYS A 70 -1.22 -1.25 25.56
N LEU A 71 -1.66 -2.46 25.88
CA LEU A 71 -1.97 -2.79 27.27
C LEU A 71 -0.72 -2.68 28.13
N ASN A 72 -0.81 -1.97 29.25
CA ASN A 72 0.38 -1.63 30.03
C ASN A 72 0.91 -2.82 30.84
N ARG A 73 0.02 -3.65 31.41
CA ARG A 73 0.40 -4.78 32.26
C ARG A 73 0.82 -5.99 31.42
N PHE A 74 1.88 -6.67 31.82
CA PHE A 74 2.41 -7.82 31.08
C PHE A 74 1.56 -9.08 31.23
N ASP A 75 0.99 -9.33 32.41
CA ASP A 75 0.11 -10.47 32.66
C ASP A 75 -1.12 -10.49 31.73
N GLN A 76 -1.69 -9.31 31.42
CA GLN A 76 -2.77 -9.18 30.45
C GLN A 76 -2.31 -9.50 29.02
N ARG A 77 -1.07 -9.19 28.67
CA ARG A 77 -0.50 -9.52 27.35
C ARG A 77 -0.31 -11.01 27.18
N ASP A 78 0.14 -11.70 28.23
CA ASP A 78 0.36 -13.14 28.23
C ASP A 78 -0.96 -13.89 28.02
N VAL A 79 -2.02 -13.47 28.70
CA VAL A 79 -3.38 -14.03 28.52
C VAL A 79 -3.90 -13.83 27.10
N LEU A 80 -3.63 -12.67 26.50
CA LEU A 80 -4.10 -12.35 25.13
C LEU A 80 -3.25 -13.00 24.04
N GLY A 81 -1.95 -13.18 24.25
CA GLY A 81 -1.03 -13.77 23.30
C GLY A 81 -0.96 -13.03 21.96
N ALA A 82 -0.77 -13.79 20.88
CA ALA A 82 -0.62 -13.28 19.52
C ALA A 82 -1.36 -14.15 18.50
N THR A 83 -1.60 -13.57 17.33
CA THR A 83 -1.96 -14.30 16.10
C THR A 83 -0.70 -14.65 15.32
N ALA A 84 -0.82 -15.35 14.19
CA ALA A 84 0.30 -15.65 13.31
C ALA A 84 1.02 -14.40 12.75
N ARG A 85 0.41 -13.21 12.84
CA ARG A 85 0.94 -11.97 12.26
C ARG A 85 1.14 -10.83 13.26
N ALA A 86 0.37 -10.79 14.35
CA ALA A 86 0.37 -9.64 15.26
C ALA A 86 -0.04 -10.01 16.70
N PRO A 87 0.50 -9.31 17.72
CA PRO A 87 0.05 -9.42 19.10
C PRO A 87 -1.40 -8.97 19.27
N ARG A 88 -2.14 -9.58 20.20
CA ARG A 88 -3.55 -9.19 20.47
C ARG A 88 -3.71 -8.03 21.45
N TRP A 89 -2.64 -7.68 22.16
CA TRP A 89 -2.61 -6.67 23.22
C TRP A 89 -2.13 -5.27 22.74
N CYS A 90 -1.93 -5.11 21.43
CA CYS A 90 -1.42 -3.90 20.81
C CYS A 90 -2.15 -3.63 19.50
N ILE A 91 -2.47 -2.36 19.23
CA ILE A 91 -3.07 -1.93 17.97
C ILE A 91 -2.46 -0.59 17.53
N SER A 92 -2.30 -0.43 16.22
CA SER A 92 -1.97 0.85 15.61
C SER A 92 -3.26 1.60 15.30
N TYR A 93 -3.46 2.73 15.98
CA TYR A 93 -4.52 3.68 15.71
C TYR A 93 -4.03 4.66 14.65
N LYS A 94 -4.37 4.40 13.39
CA LYS A 94 -3.92 5.21 12.25
C LYS A 94 -4.72 6.51 12.15
N PHE A 95 -4.04 7.60 11.79
CA PHE A 95 -4.72 8.85 11.46
C PHE A 95 -5.45 8.72 10.12
N PRO A 96 -6.47 9.56 9.87
CA PRO A 96 -7.06 9.65 8.54
C PRO A 96 -5.97 9.86 7.48
N ALA A 97 -6.06 9.13 6.38
CA ALA A 97 -5.11 9.28 5.29
C ALA A 97 -5.16 10.72 4.77
N GLU A 98 -3.98 11.29 4.50
CA GLU A 98 -3.90 12.57 3.82
C GLU A 98 -4.59 12.45 2.45
N GLN A 99 -5.42 13.43 2.14
CA GLN A 99 -6.19 13.49 0.90
C GLN A 99 -5.84 14.76 0.15
N VAL A 100 -5.58 14.61 -1.15
CA VAL A 100 -5.27 15.75 -2.03
C VAL A 100 -6.12 15.69 -3.29
N GLU A 101 -6.42 16.87 -3.84
CA GLU A 101 -7.12 17.00 -5.11
C GLU A 101 -6.12 17.07 -6.27
N THR A 102 -6.43 16.37 -7.36
CA THR A 102 -5.68 16.47 -8.62
C THR A 102 -6.57 16.12 -9.80
N ILE A 103 -6.07 16.26 -11.02
CA ILE A 103 -6.79 16.03 -12.27
C ILE A 103 -6.37 14.69 -12.87
N VAL A 104 -7.35 13.90 -13.34
CA VAL A 104 -7.09 12.69 -14.14
C VAL A 104 -6.78 13.10 -15.57
N GLU A 105 -5.54 12.93 -16.01
CA GLU A 105 -5.11 13.25 -17.38
C GLU A 105 -5.52 12.15 -18.36
N SER A 106 -5.34 10.89 -17.96
CA SER A 106 -5.74 9.72 -18.74
C SER A 106 -5.95 8.51 -17.83
N ILE A 107 -6.61 7.48 -18.37
CA ILE A 107 -6.81 6.20 -17.69
C ILE A 107 -6.21 5.12 -18.56
N ASP A 108 -5.18 4.45 -18.04
CA ASP A 108 -4.56 3.29 -18.68
C ASP A 108 -5.13 1.99 -18.12
N VAL A 109 -4.94 0.89 -18.85
CA VAL A 109 -5.27 -0.45 -18.40
C VAL A 109 -4.01 -1.30 -18.35
N GLN A 110 -3.63 -1.68 -17.13
CA GLN A 110 -2.51 -2.59 -16.90
C GLN A 110 -2.98 -4.04 -16.91
N VAL A 111 -2.17 -4.95 -17.49
CA VAL A 111 -2.46 -6.38 -17.49
C VAL A 111 -1.52 -7.05 -16.50
N GLY A 112 -2.05 -7.56 -15.40
CA GLY A 112 -1.27 -8.24 -14.36
C GLY A 112 -0.87 -9.66 -14.74
N LYS A 113 -0.04 -10.28 -13.88
CA LYS A 113 0.49 -11.65 -14.06
C LYS A 113 -0.56 -12.75 -14.28
N SER A 114 -1.74 -12.60 -13.69
CA SER A 114 -2.88 -13.52 -13.82
C SER A 114 -3.87 -13.10 -14.92
N GLY A 115 -3.45 -12.19 -15.81
CA GLY A 115 -4.27 -11.65 -16.88
C GLY A 115 -5.29 -10.60 -16.45
N ILE A 116 -5.40 -10.26 -15.16
CA ILE A 116 -6.33 -9.24 -14.66
C ILE A 116 -6.01 -7.88 -15.30
N LEU A 117 -7.03 -7.26 -15.89
CA LEU A 117 -6.98 -5.89 -16.38
C LEU A 117 -7.35 -4.94 -15.24
N THR A 118 -6.40 -4.07 -14.88
CA THR A 118 -6.55 -3.10 -13.79
C THR A 118 -6.51 -1.68 -14.36
N PRO A 119 -7.56 -0.86 -14.18
CA PRO A 119 -7.52 0.54 -14.56
C PRO A 119 -6.61 1.34 -13.62
N VAL A 120 -5.82 2.25 -14.20
CA VAL A 120 -4.90 3.13 -13.47
C VAL A 120 -5.09 4.56 -13.97
N ALA A 121 -5.37 5.48 -13.06
CA ALA A 121 -5.45 6.90 -13.37
C ALA A 121 -4.04 7.48 -13.46
N ASN A 122 -3.71 8.12 -14.59
CA ASN A 122 -2.57 9.02 -14.71
C ASN A 122 -3.02 10.42 -14.32
N LEU A 123 -2.27 11.05 -13.43
CA LEU A 123 -2.69 12.25 -12.72
C LEU A 123 -1.73 13.39 -13.01
N THR A 124 -2.27 14.61 -13.01
CA THR A 124 -1.44 15.80 -12.87
C THR A 124 -0.64 15.69 -11.57
N THR A 125 0.65 15.99 -11.66
CA THR A 125 1.62 15.72 -10.59
C THR A 125 1.25 16.50 -9.32
N VAL A 126 1.17 15.80 -8.19
CA VAL A 126 0.81 16.39 -6.88
C VAL A 126 1.68 15.82 -5.77
N GLN A 127 1.88 16.59 -4.69
CA GLN A 127 2.50 16.09 -3.46
C GLN A 127 1.43 15.46 -2.58
N LEU A 128 1.70 14.26 -2.07
CA LEU A 128 0.83 13.55 -1.13
C LEU A 128 1.68 12.77 -0.13
N ALA A 129 1.51 13.07 1.15
CA ALA A 129 2.26 12.44 2.24
C ALA A 129 3.79 12.45 1.99
N GLY A 130 4.30 13.64 1.63
CA GLY A 130 5.74 13.89 1.39
C GLY A 130 6.32 13.26 0.12
N THR A 131 5.50 12.67 -0.75
CA THR A 131 5.97 12.09 -2.03
C THR A 131 5.21 12.63 -3.23
N THR A 132 5.91 12.71 -4.36
CA THR A 132 5.31 13.05 -5.65
C THR A 132 4.48 11.89 -6.19
N VAL A 133 3.18 12.11 -6.39
CA VAL A 133 2.25 11.14 -6.98
C VAL A 133 1.88 11.58 -8.40
N LYS A 134 1.96 10.62 -9.34
CA LYS A 134 1.58 10.78 -10.75
C LYS A 134 0.58 9.73 -11.23
N ARG A 135 0.35 8.68 -10.45
CA ARG A 135 -0.56 7.59 -10.78
C ARG A 135 -1.30 7.15 -9.54
N ALA A 136 -2.56 6.77 -9.70
CA ALA A 136 -3.36 6.16 -8.64
C ALA A 136 -4.15 4.96 -9.17
N SER A 137 -4.35 3.97 -8.30
CA SER A 137 -5.19 2.81 -8.60
C SER A 137 -6.66 3.21 -8.66
N LEU A 138 -7.38 2.62 -9.61
CA LEU A 138 -8.84 2.60 -9.66
C LEU A 138 -9.40 1.23 -9.23
N HIS A 139 -8.54 0.35 -8.67
CA HIS A 139 -8.81 -1.02 -8.23
C HIS A 139 -9.29 -2.00 -9.31
N ASN A 140 -10.45 -1.74 -9.91
CA ASN A 140 -11.09 -2.57 -10.93
C ASN A 140 -12.13 -1.74 -11.71
N PHE A 141 -12.72 -2.32 -12.76
CA PHE A 141 -13.67 -1.59 -13.59
C PHE A 141 -15.02 -1.30 -12.91
N ASP A 142 -15.44 -2.14 -11.96
CA ASP A 142 -16.68 -1.91 -11.23
C ASP A 142 -16.51 -0.70 -10.29
N GLU A 143 -15.35 -0.53 -9.67
CA GLU A 143 -15.01 0.63 -8.83
C GLU A 143 -14.84 1.90 -9.66
N LEU A 144 -14.16 1.82 -10.81
CA LEU A 144 -14.09 2.91 -11.77
C LEU A 144 -15.50 3.38 -12.17
N ASN A 145 -16.42 2.45 -12.46
CA ASN A 145 -17.80 2.76 -12.82
C ASN A 145 -18.61 3.31 -11.63
N ARG A 146 -18.41 2.77 -10.42
CA ARG A 146 -19.07 3.23 -9.19
C ARG A 146 -18.72 4.68 -8.88
N LEU A 147 -17.43 5.03 -9.01
CA LEU A 147 -16.94 6.40 -8.87
C LEU A 147 -17.29 7.27 -10.09
N ASP A 148 -17.51 6.65 -11.25
CA ASP A 148 -17.70 7.27 -12.56
C ASP A 148 -16.52 8.18 -12.92
N VAL A 149 -15.30 7.66 -12.80
CA VAL A 149 -14.06 8.42 -13.09
C VAL A 149 -13.88 8.58 -14.59
N ARG A 150 -13.58 9.82 -15.02
CA ARG A 150 -13.37 10.19 -16.42
C ARG A 150 -12.07 10.96 -16.59
N CYS A 151 -11.50 10.92 -17.79
CA CYS A 151 -10.39 11.83 -18.12
C CYS A 151 -10.89 13.29 -18.03
N GLY A 152 -10.08 14.16 -17.43
CA GLY A 152 -10.39 15.55 -17.11
C GLY A 152 -11.06 15.75 -15.74
N ASP A 153 -11.49 14.70 -15.05
CA ASP A 153 -12.13 14.86 -13.73
C ASP A 153 -11.12 15.34 -12.69
N THR A 154 -11.60 16.23 -11.81
CA THR A 154 -10.93 16.50 -10.53
C THR A 154 -11.28 15.40 -9.53
N VAL A 155 -10.27 14.74 -8.99
CA VAL A 155 -10.39 13.61 -8.07
C VAL A 155 -9.67 13.88 -6.76
N ILE A 156 -10.20 13.28 -5.69
CA ILE A 156 -9.54 13.19 -4.40
C ILE A 156 -8.80 11.85 -4.35
N ILE A 157 -7.51 11.92 -4.07
CA ILE A 157 -6.65 10.75 -3.92
C ILE A 157 -6.09 10.65 -2.51
N GLU A 158 -5.80 9.43 -2.08
CA GLU A 158 -5.11 9.13 -0.81
C GLU A 158 -4.14 7.96 -1.01
N LYS A 159 -3.32 7.64 0.00
CA LYS A 159 -2.51 6.41 0.00
C LYS A 159 -3.13 5.33 0.89
N ALA A 160 -3.56 4.23 0.29
CA ALA A 160 -3.92 3.02 1.02
C ALA A 160 -2.69 2.46 1.73
N GLY A 161 -2.83 2.26 3.06
CA GLY A 161 -1.74 1.78 3.91
C GLY A 161 -0.47 2.63 3.79
N GLU A 162 -0.61 3.94 3.53
CA GLU A 162 0.46 4.94 3.37
C GLU A 162 1.42 4.75 2.18
N ILE A 163 1.19 3.73 1.35
CA ILE A 163 2.09 3.37 0.27
C ILE A 163 1.43 3.55 -1.10
N ILE A 164 0.23 3.01 -1.31
CA ILE A 164 -0.36 2.86 -2.64
C ILE A 164 -1.38 3.98 -2.91
N PRO A 165 -1.12 4.92 -3.84
CA PRO A 165 -2.10 5.94 -4.16
C PRO A 165 -3.36 5.35 -4.82
N GLN A 166 -4.53 5.78 -4.40
CA GLN A 166 -5.83 5.36 -4.92
C GLN A 166 -6.79 6.54 -5.05
N VAL A 167 -7.73 6.46 -5.99
CA VAL A 167 -8.80 7.46 -6.15
C VAL A 167 -9.94 7.13 -5.18
N VAL A 168 -10.30 8.10 -4.33
CA VAL A 168 -11.34 7.93 -3.30
C VAL A 168 -12.67 8.47 -3.79
N LYS A 169 -12.66 9.62 -4.49
CA LYS A 169 -13.87 10.32 -4.90
C LYS A 169 -13.61 11.21 -6.11
N VAL A 170 -14.65 11.41 -6.92
CA VAL A 170 -14.69 12.40 -8.00
C VAL A 170 -15.45 13.64 -7.54
N LYS A 171 -14.91 14.84 -7.80
CA LYS A 171 -15.64 16.11 -7.62
C LYS A 171 -16.48 16.40 -8.85
N LYS A 172 -17.65 15.74 -8.92
CA LYS A 172 -18.56 15.81 -10.08
C LYS A 172 -19.01 17.24 -10.41
N ASP A 173 -19.06 18.13 -9.43
CA ASP A 173 -19.43 19.54 -9.62
C ASP A 173 -18.38 20.33 -10.43
N LEU A 174 -17.14 19.83 -10.51
CA LEU A 174 -16.04 20.42 -11.29
C LEU A 174 -15.80 19.68 -12.62
N ARG A 175 -16.70 18.77 -13.00
CA ARG A 175 -16.52 17.94 -14.19
C ARG A 175 -16.59 18.79 -15.47
N PRO A 176 -15.59 18.68 -16.37
CA PRO A 176 -15.67 19.30 -17.70
C PRO A 176 -16.86 18.77 -18.50
N ALA A 177 -17.51 19.65 -19.27
CA ALA A 177 -18.69 19.30 -20.06
C ALA A 177 -18.40 18.26 -21.16
N ASP A 178 -17.15 18.15 -21.61
CA ASP A 178 -16.68 17.21 -22.63
C ASP A 178 -16.15 15.88 -22.04
N ALA A 179 -16.19 15.70 -20.71
CA ALA A 179 -15.71 14.49 -20.04
C ALA A 179 -16.57 13.26 -20.38
N LYS A 180 -15.96 12.30 -21.10
CA LYS A 180 -16.63 11.08 -21.56
C LYS A 180 -16.44 9.91 -20.58
N PRO A 181 -17.46 9.07 -20.38
CA PRO A 181 -17.30 7.82 -19.64
C PRO A 181 -16.18 6.96 -20.22
N PHE A 182 -15.38 6.35 -19.36
CA PHE A 182 -14.33 5.43 -19.78
C PHE A 182 -14.96 4.15 -20.37
N LYS A 183 -14.47 3.73 -21.53
CA LYS A 183 -14.94 2.50 -22.19
C LYS A 183 -14.09 1.33 -21.75
N ILE A 184 -14.70 0.37 -21.08
CA ILE A 184 -14.05 -0.89 -20.71
C ILE A 184 -13.57 -1.59 -22.00
N PRO A 185 -12.28 -1.97 -22.09
CA PRO A 185 -11.75 -2.63 -23.27
C PRO A 185 -12.35 -4.03 -23.44
N THR A 186 -12.73 -4.37 -24.68
CA THR A 186 -13.17 -5.73 -25.06
C THR A 186 -12.02 -6.60 -25.55
N LYS A 187 -10.83 -6.01 -25.71
CA LYS A 187 -9.59 -6.69 -26.12
C LYS A 187 -8.46 -6.31 -25.17
N CYS A 188 -7.53 -7.23 -24.96
CA CYS A 188 -6.36 -7.01 -24.14
C CYS A 188 -5.47 -5.92 -24.75
N PRO A 189 -5.10 -4.86 -24.02
CA PRO A 189 -4.26 -3.79 -24.56
C PRO A 189 -2.83 -4.27 -24.91
N ASN A 190 -2.35 -5.34 -24.27
CA ASN A 190 -0.99 -5.86 -24.50
C ASN A 190 -0.87 -6.86 -25.65
N CYS A 191 -1.92 -7.63 -25.95
CA CYS A 191 -1.83 -8.71 -26.96
C CYS A 191 -2.98 -8.74 -27.97
N GLY A 192 -3.96 -7.85 -27.87
CA GLY A 192 -5.14 -7.81 -28.75
C GLY A 192 -6.11 -8.99 -28.60
N GLY A 193 -5.85 -9.94 -27.69
CA GLY A 193 -6.69 -11.12 -27.45
C GLY A 193 -7.98 -10.78 -26.73
N ASP A 194 -8.93 -11.72 -26.71
CA ASP A 194 -10.19 -11.57 -25.99
C ASP A 194 -9.99 -11.41 -24.48
N VAL A 195 -10.93 -10.69 -23.86
CA VAL A 195 -11.03 -10.59 -22.41
C VAL A 195 -12.39 -11.12 -21.94
N LYS A 196 -12.41 -11.76 -20.79
CA LYS A 196 -13.63 -12.30 -20.17
C LYS A 196 -13.74 -11.77 -18.73
N LYS A 197 -14.96 -11.45 -18.29
CA LYS A 197 -15.23 -11.19 -16.87
C LYS A 197 -15.31 -12.53 -16.15
N ASP A 198 -14.71 -12.63 -14.97
CA ASP A 198 -14.78 -13.83 -14.13
C ASP A 198 -16.24 -14.15 -13.80
N GLU A 199 -16.63 -15.44 -13.82
CA GLU A 199 -18.03 -15.88 -13.67
C GLU A 199 -18.66 -15.45 -12.34
N ASP A 200 -17.86 -15.40 -11.27
CA ASP A 200 -18.27 -14.93 -9.93
C ASP A 200 -17.46 -13.70 -9.46
N GLY A 201 -16.75 -13.04 -10.38
CA GLY A 201 -15.74 -12.04 -10.03
C GLY A 201 -16.00 -10.64 -10.57
N VAL A 202 -15.35 -9.69 -9.92
CA VAL A 202 -15.32 -8.27 -10.31
C VAL A 202 -14.29 -8.02 -11.43
N TYR A 203 -13.35 -8.95 -11.63
CA TYR A 203 -12.20 -8.76 -12.51
C TYR A 203 -12.48 -9.17 -13.95
N ILE A 204 -11.92 -8.40 -14.87
CA ILE A 204 -11.86 -8.72 -16.29
C ILE A 204 -10.45 -9.22 -16.59
N ARG A 205 -10.31 -10.33 -17.31
CA ARG A 205 -9.02 -10.96 -17.58
C ARG A 205 -8.79 -11.21 -19.05
N CYS A 206 -7.54 -11.02 -19.48
CA CYS A 206 -7.02 -11.54 -20.73
C CYS A 206 -6.95 -13.07 -20.66
N VAL A 207 -7.67 -13.75 -21.56
CA VAL A 207 -7.71 -15.22 -21.61
C VAL A 207 -6.64 -15.83 -22.51
N ASN A 208 -5.83 -15.00 -23.17
CA ASN A 208 -4.75 -15.47 -24.04
C ASN A 208 -3.56 -15.98 -23.20
N PRO A 209 -3.26 -17.29 -23.19
CA PRO A 209 -2.14 -17.85 -22.42
C PRO A 209 -0.77 -17.35 -22.91
N ASN A 210 -0.69 -16.97 -24.19
CA ASN A 210 0.51 -16.48 -24.86
C ASN A 210 0.64 -14.95 -24.80
N CYS A 211 -0.13 -14.28 -23.92
CA CYS A 211 -0.01 -12.84 -23.75
C CYS A 211 1.38 -12.47 -23.20
N LEU A 212 2.17 -11.75 -24.02
CA LEU A 212 3.50 -11.29 -23.64
C LEU A 212 3.47 -10.41 -22.39
N GLY A 213 2.44 -9.58 -22.23
CA GLY A 213 2.24 -8.78 -21.01
C GLY A 213 2.11 -9.65 -19.76
N GLN A 214 1.33 -10.73 -19.83
CA GLN A 214 1.22 -11.67 -18.72
C GLN A 214 2.54 -12.42 -18.47
N LEU A 215 3.28 -12.76 -19.53
CA LEU A 215 4.58 -13.42 -19.39
C LEU A 215 5.59 -12.52 -18.66
N LYS A 216 5.70 -11.24 -19.06
CA LYS A 216 6.56 -10.24 -18.40
C LYS A 216 6.24 -10.13 -16.91
N GLU A 217 4.96 -9.95 -16.55
CA GLU A 217 4.55 -9.82 -15.15
C GLU A 217 4.73 -11.12 -14.34
N ARG A 218 4.56 -12.29 -14.97
CA ARG A 218 4.86 -13.58 -14.35
C ARG A 218 6.35 -13.75 -14.09
N LEU A 219 7.21 -13.34 -15.01
CA LEU A 219 8.67 -13.39 -14.85
C LEU A 219 9.14 -12.45 -13.74
N LYS A 220 8.59 -11.23 -13.67
CA LYS A 220 8.89 -10.29 -12.57
C LYS A 220 8.55 -10.88 -11.21
N TYR A 221 7.37 -11.49 -11.11
CA TYR A 221 6.97 -12.18 -9.88
C TYR A 221 7.87 -13.39 -9.58
N PHE A 222 8.21 -14.19 -10.59
CA PHE A 222 9.08 -15.36 -10.45
C PHE A 222 10.48 -15.00 -9.92
N ALA A 223 11.06 -13.90 -10.40
CA ALA A 223 12.37 -13.40 -10.00
C ALA A 223 12.41 -12.81 -8.58
N GLY A 224 11.25 -12.50 -7.98
CA GLY A 224 11.18 -11.78 -6.71
C GLY A 224 11.82 -12.51 -5.53
N ARG A 225 12.23 -11.73 -4.51
CA ARG A 225 12.97 -12.19 -3.32
C ARG A 225 12.26 -13.27 -2.49
N GLY A 226 10.94 -13.26 -2.49
CA GLY A 226 10.12 -14.29 -1.82
C GLY A 226 9.75 -15.46 -2.72
N GLN A 227 10.33 -15.55 -3.91
CA GLN A 227 10.08 -16.57 -4.92
C GLN A 227 11.39 -17.31 -5.22
N MET A 228 11.98 -17.11 -6.40
CA MET A 228 13.26 -17.74 -6.76
C MET A 228 14.48 -16.86 -6.44
N ASP A 229 14.27 -15.63 -5.97
CA ASP A 229 15.33 -14.70 -5.56
C ASP A 229 16.44 -14.53 -6.61
N ILE A 230 16.04 -14.26 -7.87
CA ILE A 230 16.97 -14.10 -8.98
C ILE A 230 17.45 -12.65 -9.02
N GLU A 231 18.60 -12.41 -8.39
CA GLU A 231 19.23 -11.09 -8.40
C GLU A 231 19.52 -10.62 -9.83
N HIS A 232 19.42 -9.31 -10.06
CA HIS A 232 19.66 -8.64 -11.35
C HIS A 232 18.65 -8.89 -12.48
N LEU A 233 17.68 -9.80 -12.33
CA LEU A 233 16.58 -9.97 -13.28
C LEU A 233 15.44 -8.96 -13.02
N GLY A 234 15.72 -7.68 -13.25
CA GLY A 234 14.76 -6.59 -13.06
C GLY A 234 13.83 -6.34 -14.26
N ASP A 235 12.84 -5.46 -14.06
CA ASP A 235 11.78 -5.13 -15.03
C ASP A 235 12.30 -4.83 -16.45
N ALA A 236 13.30 -3.95 -16.58
CA ALA A 236 13.84 -3.55 -17.87
C ALA A 236 14.51 -4.72 -18.62
N LEU A 237 15.24 -5.58 -17.90
CA LEU A 237 15.90 -6.73 -18.50
C LEU A 237 14.87 -7.78 -18.93
N ILE A 238 13.86 -8.04 -18.10
CA ILE A 238 12.74 -8.92 -18.45
C ILE A 238 12.03 -8.42 -19.71
N GLU A 239 11.77 -7.12 -19.81
CA GLU A 239 11.14 -6.53 -20.99
C GLU A 239 11.98 -6.78 -22.25
N GLN A 240 13.27 -6.49 -22.20
CA GLN A 240 14.20 -6.71 -23.33
C GLN A 240 14.29 -8.18 -23.73
N LEU A 241 14.41 -9.10 -22.76
CA LEU A 241 14.52 -10.54 -23.02
C LEU A 241 13.26 -11.10 -23.68
N VAL A 242 12.08 -10.67 -23.22
CA VAL A 242 10.79 -11.12 -23.79
C VAL A 242 10.56 -10.49 -25.17
N GLU A 243 10.88 -9.22 -25.36
CA GLU A 243 10.72 -8.53 -26.65
C GLU A 243 11.68 -9.05 -27.72
N ALA A 244 12.92 -9.37 -27.35
CA ALA A 244 13.89 -10.03 -28.22
C ALA A 244 13.53 -11.50 -28.51
N GLY A 245 12.49 -12.04 -27.86
CA GLY A 245 12.05 -13.43 -28.02
C GLY A 245 13.02 -14.46 -27.44
N LEU A 246 13.97 -14.04 -26.60
CA LEU A 246 14.97 -14.88 -25.94
C LEU A 246 14.36 -15.67 -24.78
N VAL A 247 13.35 -15.11 -24.12
CA VAL A 247 12.62 -15.77 -23.03
C VAL A 247 11.14 -15.87 -23.37
N LYS A 248 10.63 -17.10 -23.50
CA LYS A 248 9.21 -17.38 -23.80
C LYS A 248 8.49 -18.09 -22.64
N ASN A 249 9.26 -18.67 -21.73
CA ASN A 249 8.78 -19.34 -20.53
C ASN A 249 9.84 -19.23 -19.41
N PHE A 250 9.52 -19.72 -18.21
CA PHE A 250 10.43 -19.64 -17.06
C PHE A 250 11.72 -20.44 -17.23
N ALA A 251 11.70 -21.57 -17.95
CA ALA A 251 12.87 -22.41 -18.14
C ALA A 251 13.92 -21.74 -19.04
N ASP A 252 13.52 -20.85 -19.94
CA ASP A 252 14.44 -20.16 -20.84
C ASP A 252 15.37 -19.20 -20.09
N VAL A 253 14.96 -18.68 -18.93
CA VAL A 253 15.81 -17.85 -18.06
C VAL A 253 17.10 -18.60 -17.68
N TYR A 254 17.00 -19.90 -17.44
CA TYR A 254 18.14 -20.74 -17.05
C TYR A 254 19.02 -21.18 -18.23
N LYS A 255 18.62 -20.85 -19.47
CA LYS A 255 19.40 -21.16 -20.68
C LYS A 255 20.17 -19.95 -21.19
N LEU A 256 20.00 -18.77 -20.58
CA LEU A 256 20.76 -17.58 -20.89
C LEU A 256 22.20 -17.79 -20.41
N SER A 257 23.14 -17.74 -21.35
CA SER A 257 24.59 -17.88 -21.12
C SER A 257 25.28 -16.54 -21.03
#